data_AF-A0A1F4TN66-F1
#
_entry.id   AF-A0A1F4TN66-F1
#
_cell.length_a   1.000
_cell.length_b   1.000
_cell.length_c   1.000
_cell.angle_alpha   90.00
_cell.angle_beta   90.00
_cell.angle_gamma   90.00
#
_symmetry.space_group_name_H-M   'P 1'
#
loop_
_entity.id
_entity.type
_entity.pdbx_description
1 polymer ?
#
loop_
_entity_poly.entity_id
_entity_poly.type
_entity_poly.pdbx_seq_one_letter_code
_entity_poly.pdbx_strand_id
1 'polypeptide(L)'
;MIDFNDQDFQRLEFSKEQLEKYLNSAQHDLAIAAGSDVEDVIFRFSCDALLKIGIYLIAKAGYKVRSRLGHHHKILEKTAQILRDENISILGNKMRQDRNVGLYAGGISVTRKECLEYLAFVKETFEKATRPRR
;
A
#
# COMPACT_ATOMS: atom_id res chain seq x y z
N MET A 1 -8.25 19.02 -6.73
CA MET A 1 -9.02 18.20 -5.77
C MET A 1 -8.90 16.76 -6.23
N ILE A 2 -8.67 15.80 -5.34
CA ILE A 2 -8.55 14.39 -5.72
C ILE A 2 -9.96 13.86 -5.96
N ASP A 3 -10.21 13.29 -7.14
CA ASP A 3 -11.53 12.76 -7.50
C ASP A 3 -11.71 11.33 -6.97
N PHE A 4 -12.71 11.13 -6.11
CA PHE A 4 -13.08 9.82 -5.57
C PHE A 4 -14.46 9.45 -6.13
N ASN A 5 -14.50 8.58 -7.14
CA ASN A 5 -15.74 8.14 -7.75
C ASN A 5 -16.55 7.20 -6.82
N ASP A 6 -17.87 7.24 -6.91
CA ASP A 6 -18.77 6.46 -6.04
C ASP A 6 -18.80 4.95 -6.37
N GLN A 7 -18.29 4.56 -7.54
CA GLN A 7 -18.20 3.14 -7.93
C GLN A 7 -17.09 2.43 -7.14
N ASP A 8 -15.98 3.09 -6.87
CA ASP A 8 -14.81 2.52 -6.19
C ASP A 8 -14.72 2.95 -4.72
N PHE A 9 -15.33 4.08 -4.37
CA PHE A 9 -15.23 4.68 -3.05
C PHE A 9 -16.60 4.98 -2.44
N GLN A 10 -16.60 5.14 -1.12
CA GLN A 10 -17.74 5.57 -0.35
C GLN A 10 -17.26 6.62 0.65
N ARG A 11 -17.96 7.76 0.72
CA ARG A 11 -17.72 8.75 1.77
C ARG A 11 -18.03 8.14 3.13
N LEU A 12 -17.09 8.21 4.05
CA LEU A 12 -17.22 7.68 5.40
C LEU A 12 -16.31 8.48 6.33
N GLU A 13 -16.85 8.94 7.45
CA GLU A 13 -16.04 9.56 8.50
C GLU A 13 -15.39 8.47 9.35
N PHE A 14 -14.11 8.69 9.68
CA PHE A 14 -13.33 7.79 10.51
C PHE A 14 -12.90 8.51 11.78
N SER A 15 -13.05 7.84 12.92
CA SER A 15 -12.52 8.34 14.19
C SER A 15 -10.99 8.30 14.20
N LYS A 16 -10.37 9.06 15.10
CA LYS A 16 -8.91 9.04 15.26
C LYS A 16 -8.41 7.63 15.60
N GLU A 17 -9.11 6.92 16.46
CA GLU A 17 -8.77 5.56 16.88
C GLU A 17 -8.86 4.57 15.71
N GLN A 18 -9.82 4.77 14.78
CA GLN A 18 -9.92 3.95 13.58
C GLN A 18 -8.75 4.22 12.61
N LEU A 19 -8.38 5.48 12.43
CA LEU A 19 -7.22 5.86 11.61
C LEU A 19 -5.92 5.31 12.20
N GLU A 20 -5.74 5.39 13.52
CA GLU A 20 -4.60 4.80 14.23
C GLU A 20 -4.53 3.29 14.04
N LYS A 21 -5.66 2.57 14.11
CA LYS A 21 -5.70 1.12 13.83
C LYS A 21 -5.21 0.78 12.43
N TYR A 22 -5.61 1.55 11.41
CA TYR A 22 -5.13 1.34 10.05
C TYR A 22 -3.64 1.63 9.91
N LEU A 23 -3.15 2.72 10.50
CA LEU A 23 -1.73 3.05 10.49
C LEU A 23 -0.90 1.98 11.21
N ASN A 24 -1.30 1.56 12.40
CA ASN A 24 -0.62 0.54 13.19
C ASN A 24 -0.58 -0.80 12.45
N SER A 25 -1.67 -1.17 11.77
CA SER A 25 -1.70 -2.40 10.95
C SER A 25 -0.72 -2.32 9.77
N ALA A 26 -0.63 -1.17 9.10
CA ALA A 26 0.33 -0.97 8.02
C ALA A 26 1.79 -1.02 8.54
N GLN A 27 2.06 -0.37 9.68
CA GLN A 27 3.38 -0.35 10.32
C GLN A 27 3.81 -1.74 10.80
N HIS A 28 2.88 -2.54 11.32
CA HIS A 28 3.15 -3.90 11.74
C HIS A 28 3.65 -4.77 10.58
N ASP A 29 2.98 -4.72 9.43
CA ASP A 29 3.42 -5.46 8.24
C ASP A 29 4.78 -4.97 7.74
N LEU A 30 5.01 -3.66 7.73
CA LEU A 30 6.32 -3.10 7.37
C LEU A 30 7.42 -3.60 8.31
N ALA A 31 7.15 -3.71 9.60
CA ALA A 31 8.10 -4.23 10.58
C ALA A 31 8.42 -5.71 10.34
N ILE A 32 7.42 -6.53 10.00
CA ILE A 32 7.64 -7.94 9.62
C ILE A 32 8.52 -8.02 8.37
N ALA A 33 8.20 -7.25 7.33
CA ALA A 33 9.01 -7.22 6.10
C ALA A 33 10.45 -6.77 6.38
N ALA A 34 10.64 -5.75 7.23
CA ALA A 34 11.96 -5.21 7.55
C ALA A 34 12.80 -6.10 8.45
N GLY A 35 12.17 -6.96 9.27
CA GLY A 35 12.84 -7.89 10.18
C GLY A 35 13.12 -9.27 9.60
N SER A 36 12.68 -9.55 8.37
CA SER A 36 12.81 -10.86 7.74
C SER A 36 14.05 -10.95 6.85
N ASP A 37 14.65 -12.14 6.79
CA ASP A 37 15.69 -12.53 5.83
C ASP A 37 15.17 -13.42 4.69
N VAL A 38 13.93 -13.91 4.80
CA VAL A 38 13.22 -14.71 3.79
C VAL A 38 12.57 -13.81 2.74
N GLU A 39 12.91 -14.01 1.47
CA GLU A 39 12.47 -13.18 0.34
C GLU A 39 10.93 -13.14 0.19
N ASP A 40 10.25 -14.28 0.29
CA ASP A 40 8.78 -14.38 0.25
C ASP A 40 8.11 -13.51 1.31
N VAL A 41 8.67 -13.51 2.52
CA VAL A 41 8.14 -12.76 3.65
C VAL A 41 8.37 -11.27 3.43
N ILE A 42 9.58 -10.86 3.03
CA ILE A 42 9.89 -9.47 2.70
C ILE A 42 8.92 -8.96 1.64
N PHE A 43 8.74 -9.69 0.54
CA PHE A 43 7.92 -9.26 -0.58
C PHE A 43 6.43 -9.19 -0.23
N ARG A 44 5.87 -10.23 0.40
CA ARG A 44 4.45 -10.29 0.75
C ARG A 44 4.08 -9.18 1.73
N PHE A 45 4.84 -9.06 2.81
CA PHE A 45 4.55 -8.04 3.82
C PHE A 45 4.85 -6.62 3.34
N SER A 46 5.79 -6.42 2.41
CA SER A 46 5.97 -5.12 1.75
C SER A 46 4.75 -4.75 0.90
N CYS A 47 4.19 -5.70 0.15
CA CYS A 47 2.96 -5.46 -0.63
C CYS A 47 1.77 -5.11 0.27
N ASP A 48 1.58 -5.86 1.36
CA ASP A 48 0.46 -5.66 2.27
C ASP A 48 0.60 -4.33 3.03
N ALA A 49 1.80 -4.01 3.50
CA ALA A 49 2.12 -2.71 4.10
C ALA A 49 1.78 -1.54 3.16
N LEU A 50 2.14 -1.63 1.88
CA LEU A 50 1.85 -0.60 0.87
C LEU A 50 0.34 -0.40 0.67
N LEU A 51 -0.43 -1.49 0.56
CA LEU A 51 -1.88 -1.40 0.40
C LEU A 51 -2.54 -0.84 1.67
N LYS A 52 -2.10 -1.26 2.86
CA LYS A 52 -2.64 -0.80 4.14
C LYS A 52 -2.33 0.67 4.40
N ILE A 53 -1.13 1.17 4.08
CA ILE A 53 -0.84 2.60 4.23
C ILE A 53 -1.66 3.44 3.24
N GLY A 54 -1.93 2.91 2.05
CA GLY A 54 -2.86 3.52 1.09
C GLY A 54 -4.30 3.60 1.63
N ILE A 55 -4.80 2.53 2.25
CA ILE A 55 -6.11 2.51 2.91
C ILE A 55 -6.17 3.56 4.04
N TYR A 56 -5.12 3.66 4.85
CA TYR A 56 -5.03 4.71 5.89
C TYR A 56 -5.14 6.12 5.29
N LEU A 57 -4.41 6.41 4.20
CA LEU A 57 -4.43 7.73 3.56
C LEU A 57 -5.80 8.06 2.95
N ILE A 58 -6.44 7.08 2.33
CA ILE A 58 -7.78 7.22 1.75
C ILE A 58 -8.83 7.44 2.86
N ALA A 59 -8.73 6.70 3.97
CA ALA A 59 -9.58 6.88 5.14
C ALA A 59 -9.38 8.27 5.77
N LYS A 60 -8.13 8.73 5.88
CA LYS A 60 -7.79 10.08 6.36
C LYS A 60 -8.36 11.18 5.45
N ALA A 61 -8.57 10.90 4.17
CA ALA A 61 -9.24 11.79 3.22
C ALA A 61 -10.79 11.73 3.31
N GLY A 62 -11.37 10.90 4.20
CA GLY A 62 -12.82 10.78 4.40
C GLY A 62 -13.50 9.77 3.49
N TYR A 63 -12.75 8.78 2.98
CA TYR A 63 -13.27 7.78 2.04
C TYR A 63 -12.92 6.35 2.46
N LYS A 64 -13.81 5.42 2.15
CA LYS A 64 -13.61 3.99 2.25
C LYS A 64 -13.53 3.40 0.85
N VAL A 65 -12.52 2.58 0.59
CA VAL A 65 -12.46 1.82 -0.67
C VAL A 65 -13.48 0.68 -0.64
N ARG A 66 -14.18 0.46 -1.75
CA ARG A 66 -15.09 -0.68 -1.92
C ARG A 66 -14.27 -1.89 -2.36
N SER A 67 -14.47 -3.04 -1.71
CA SER A 67 -13.77 -4.30 -2.03
C SER A 67 -14.35 -4.93 -3.31
N ARG A 68 -14.00 -4.37 -4.46
CA ARG A 68 -14.42 -4.82 -5.81
C ARG A 68 -13.21 -5.25 -6.64
N LEU A 69 -13.43 -5.90 -7.77
CA LEU A 69 -12.32 -6.27 -8.67
C LEU A 69 -11.51 -5.01 -9.04
N GLY A 70 -10.18 -5.09 -8.92
CA GLY A 70 -9.29 -3.96 -9.22
C GLY A 70 -9.11 -2.95 -8.08
N HIS A 71 -9.75 -3.12 -6.92
CA HIS A 71 -9.64 -2.15 -5.82
C HIS A 71 -8.20 -1.87 -5.36
N HIS A 72 -7.29 -2.86 -5.38
CA HIS A 72 -5.87 -2.63 -5.09
C HIS A 72 -5.22 -1.61 -6.03
N HIS A 73 -5.54 -1.64 -7.32
CA HIS A 73 -5.05 -0.66 -8.28
C HIS A 73 -5.56 0.74 -7.92
N LYS A 74 -6.84 0.85 -7.54
CA LYS A 74 -7.45 2.10 -7.08
C LYS A 74 -6.84 2.63 -5.79
N ILE A 75 -6.49 1.76 -4.85
CA ILE A 75 -5.75 2.15 -3.65
C ILE A 75 -4.42 2.81 -4.03
N LEU A 76 -3.64 2.17 -4.91
CA LEU A 76 -2.34 2.68 -5.36
C LEU A 76 -2.48 4.01 -6.13
N GLU A 77 -3.47 4.11 -7.02
CA GLU A 77 -3.79 5.34 -7.77
C GLU A 77 -4.05 6.51 -6.81
N LYS A 78 -4.90 6.30 -5.79
CA LYS A 78 -5.21 7.36 -4.82
C LYS A 78 -4.06 7.64 -3.86
N THR A 79 -3.28 6.63 -3.50
CA THR A 79 -2.06 6.82 -2.70
C THR A 79 -1.07 7.73 -3.43
N ALA A 80 -0.82 7.47 -4.72
CA ALA A 80 0.01 8.29 -5.59
C ALA A 80 -0.51 9.74 -5.68
N GLN A 81 -1.81 9.92 -5.88
CA GLN A 81 -2.43 11.26 -5.96
C GLN A 81 -2.37 12.01 -4.62
N ILE A 82 -2.62 11.33 -3.49
CA ILE A 82 -2.55 11.92 -2.16
C ILE A 82 -1.13 12.37 -1.86
N LEU A 83 -0.13 11.52 -2.10
CA LEU A 83 1.28 11.80 -1.80
C LEU A 83 1.99 12.60 -2.90
N ARG A 84 1.34 12.83 -4.05
CA ARG A 84 1.90 13.47 -5.24
C ARG A 84 3.17 12.76 -5.73
N ASP A 85 3.09 11.44 -5.80
CA ASP A 85 4.19 10.57 -6.19
C ASP A 85 3.70 9.48 -7.15
N GLU A 86 3.89 9.72 -8.45
CA GLU A 86 3.45 8.80 -9.51
C GLU A 86 4.19 7.46 -9.46
N ASN A 87 5.40 7.40 -8.89
CA ASN A 87 6.14 6.15 -8.73
C ASN A 87 5.36 5.13 -7.89
N ILE A 88 4.48 5.60 -7.00
CA ILE A 88 3.62 4.72 -6.21
C ILE A 88 2.65 3.93 -7.09
N SER A 89 2.08 4.58 -8.11
CA SER A 89 1.23 3.88 -9.05
C SER A 89 2.04 2.92 -9.92
N ILE A 90 3.24 3.32 -10.36
CA ILE A 90 4.07 2.51 -11.25
C ILE A 90 4.63 1.28 -10.53
N LEU A 91 5.43 1.49 -9.47
CA LEU A 91 6.08 0.42 -8.72
C LEU A 91 5.09 -0.40 -7.92
N GLY A 92 4.09 0.23 -7.30
CA GLY A 92 3.04 -0.49 -6.58
C GLY A 92 2.23 -1.40 -7.51
N ASN A 93 1.95 -0.99 -8.75
CA ASN A 93 1.28 -1.87 -9.71
C ASN A 93 2.16 -3.03 -10.16
N LYS A 94 3.46 -2.79 -10.35
CA LYS A 94 4.42 -3.87 -10.63
C LYS A 94 4.46 -4.87 -9.49
N MET A 95 4.60 -4.42 -8.24
CA MET A 95 4.53 -5.29 -7.04
C MET A 95 3.25 -6.14 -7.01
N ARG A 96 2.10 -5.52 -7.27
CA ARG A 96 0.81 -6.22 -7.33
C ARG A 96 0.77 -7.28 -8.44
N GLN A 97 1.32 -6.97 -9.62
CA GLN A 97 1.39 -7.91 -10.74
C GLN A 97 2.33 -9.07 -10.42
N ASP A 98 3.53 -8.79 -9.92
CA ASP A 98 4.52 -9.80 -9.53
C ASP A 98 3.95 -10.74 -8.44
N ARG A 99 3.22 -10.20 -7.46
CA ARG A 99 2.51 -10.98 -6.44
C ARG A 99 1.43 -11.88 -7.03
N ASN A 100 0.66 -11.37 -7.98
CA ASN A 100 -0.36 -12.16 -8.66
C ASN A 100 0.27 -13.27 -9.52
N VAL A 101 1.35 -12.98 -10.25
CA VAL A 101 2.10 -14.00 -11.00
C VAL A 101 2.56 -15.09 -10.03
N GLY A 102 3.17 -14.72 -8.90
CA GLY A 102 3.68 -15.73 -7.98
C GLY A 102 2.61 -16.60 -7.33
N LEU A 103 1.40 -16.05 -7.10
CA LEU A 103 0.23 -16.81 -6.63
C LEU A 103 -0.20 -17.90 -7.62
N TYR A 104 -0.16 -17.62 -8.94
CA TYR A 104 -0.66 -18.54 -9.96
C TYR A 104 0.45 -19.41 -10.60
N ALA A 105 1.71 -18.98 -10.51
CA ALA A 105 2.86 -19.68 -11.08
C ALA A 105 3.57 -20.62 -10.09
N GLY A 106 3.09 -20.72 -8.84
CA GLY A 106 3.60 -21.67 -7.84
C GLY A 106 4.79 -21.18 -7.01
N GLY A 107 5.03 -19.86 -6.93
CA GLY A 107 6.11 -19.28 -6.12
C GLY A 107 6.44 -17.85 -6.55
N ILE A 108 7.12 -17.08 -5.69
CA ILE A 108 7.53 -15.73 -6.07
C ILE A 108 8.57 -15.78 -7.21
N SER A 109 8.43 -14.88 -8.19
CA SER A 109 9.37 -14.75 -9.30
C SER A 109 10.36 -13.60 -9.12
N VAL A 110 10.30 -12.92 -7.97
CA VAL A 110 11.12 -11.75 -7.65
C VAL A 110 12.43 -12.17 -7.00
N THR A 111 13.52 -11.56 -7.43
CA THR A 111 14.85 -11.77 -6.86
C THR A 111 14.97 -11.12 -5.49
N ARG A 112 15.95 -11.57 -4.68
CA ARG A 112 16.29 -10.91 -3.42
C ARG A 112 16.54 -9.40 -3.58
N LYS A 113 17.20 -9.00 -4.67
CA LYS A 113 17.44 -7.59 -4.99
C LYS A 113 16.12 -6.82 -5.14
N GLU A 114 15.19 -7.34 -5.93
CA GLU A 114 13.86 -6.73 -6.12
C GLU A 114 13.07 -6.68 -4.81
N CYS A 115 13.12 -7.72 -3.97
CA CYS A 115 12.48 -7.71 -2.65
C CYS A 115 12.99 -6.55 -1.78
N LEU A 116 14.31 -6.31 -1.77
CA LEU A 116 14.91 -5.23 -1.00
C LEU A 116 14.61 -3.85 -1.59
N GLU A 117 14.57 -3.73 -2.92
CA GLU A 117 14.16 -2.49 -3.61
C GLU A 117 12.70 -2.14 -3.30
N TYR A 118 11.81 -3.14 -3.32
CA TYR A 118 10.42 -2.95 -2.92
C TYR A 118 10.28 -2.56 -1.45
N LEU A 119 11.00 -3.22 -0.55
CA LEU A 119 11.00 -2.84 0.86
C LEU A 119 11.47 -1.39 1.06
N ALA A 120 12.54 -0.96 0.37
CA ALA A 120 13.05 0.41 0.43
C ALA A 120 12.01 1.42 -0.09
N PHE A 121 11.39 1.14 -1.23
CA PHE A 121 10.32 1.95 -1.79
C PHE A 121 9.11 2.09 -0.83
N VAL A 122 8.72 0.99 -0.16
CA VAL A 122 7.61 1.04 0.81
C VAL A 122 8.01 1.84 2.05
N LYS A 123 9.25 1.72 2.56
CA LYS A 123 9.74 2.57 3.66
C LYS A 123 9.65 4.05 3.30
N GLU A 124 10.10 4.44 2.11
CA GLU A 124 10.01 5.82 1.63
C GLU A 124 8.55 6.31 1.55
N THR A 125 7.63 5.44 1.08
CA THR A 125 6.20 5.74 1.04
C THR A 125 5.63 6.01 2.44
N PHE A 126 6.03 5.22 3.44
CA PHE A 126 5.63 5.44 4.84
C PHE A 126 6.15 6.78 5.36
N GLU A 127 7.42 7.12 5.10
CA GLU A 127 7.98 8.42 5.50
C GLU A 127 7.17 9.58 4.92
N LYS A 128 6.79 9.50 3.64
CA LYS A 128 5.94 10.52 2.99
C LYS A 128 4.54 10.58 3.62
N ALA A 129 3.97 9.43 3.99
CA ALA A 129 2.63 9.32 4.56
C ALA A 129 2.52 9.85 6.00
N THR A 130 3.57 9.70 6.80
CA THR A 130 3.56 10.04 8.24
C THR A 130 4.23 11.37 8.56
N ARG A 131 4.98 11.99 7.62
CA ARG A 131 5.53 13.33 7.83
C ARG A 131 4.40 14.35 8.04
N PRO A 132 4.50 15.25 9.04
CA PRO A 132 3.59 16.36 9.16
C PRO A 132 3.70 17.23 7.91
N ARG A 133 2.58 17.47 7.21
CA ARG A 133 2.54 18.48 6.15
C ARG A 133 2.68 19.83 6.83
N ARG A 134 3.80 20.52 6.57
CA ARG A 134 3.98 21.94 6.91
C ARG A 134 3.07 22.80 6.03
#